data_AF-A0A1B2HVD3-F1
#
_entry.id   AF-A0A1B2HVD3-F1
#
_cell.length_a   1.000
_cell.length_b   1.000
_cell.length_c   1.000
_cell.angle_alpha   90.00
_cell.angle_beta   90.00
_cell.angle_gamma   90.00
#
_symmetry.space_group_name_H-M   'P 1'
#
loop_
_entity.id
_entity.type
_entity.pdbx_description
1 polymer ?
#
loop_
_entity_poly.entity_id
_entity_poly.type
_entity_poly.pdbx_seq_one_letter_code
_entity_poly.pdbx_strand_id
1 'polypeptide(L)'
;MGSDWSWTLALPGGALTSATVERLLALANDSGLSPHRPDGGINGFANLPGREGDHEVLTRHQLVQGLTTGSWATNLWTRSEADIGLSTTPSGGTGWDLVSLSLNSAHCRRTPTADAEPFRQLHRQLTGLWLTVATGLGAVFGRVEDEWSLEQIWSELPDSRMHVTPPPPGSSPDWLSWLTYFDADHHRRLAPVLAELNADVRRTSDGAAVIVLLGDPAAVDPVKFAQLHHEYRRAVAAHRGQVLTSESG
;
A
#
# COMPACT_ATOMS: atom_id res chain seq x y z
N MET A 1 -18.46 13.09 -2.14
CA MET A 1 -18.06 12.00 -1.24
C MET A 1 -16.64 11.61 -1.64
N GLY A 2 -15.66 11.69 -0.73
CA GLY A 2 -14.33 11.15 -1.00
C GLY A 2 -14.31 9.65 -0.68
N SER A 3 -13.21 8.97 -0.98
CA SER A 3 -12.92 7.65 -0.42
C SER A 3 -11.57 7.70 0.25
N ASP A 4 -11.32 6.70 1.07
CA ASP A 4 -10.01 6.56 1.67
C ASP A 4 -9.00 6.08 0.64
N TRP A 5 -7.74 6.46 0.87
CA TRP A 5 -6.58 5.97 0.14
C TRP A 5 -5.70 5.16 1.07
N SER A 6 -5.12 4.08 0.57
CA SER A 6 -4.23 3.23 1.35
C SER A 6 -2.90 2.99 0.62
N TRP A 7 -1.83 2.88 1.40
CA TRP A 7 -0.51 2.46 0.97
C TRP A 7 -0.08 1.31 1.84
N THR A 8 0.06 0.13 1.26
CA THR A 8 0.34 -1.09 2.02
C THR A 8 1.59 -1.77 1.48
N LEU A 9 2.40 -2.32 2.38
CA LEU A 9 3.60 -3.09 2.08
C LEU A 9 3.54 -4.45 2.76
N ALA A 10 3.98 -5.48 2.04
CA ALA A 10 4.30 -6.79 2.59
C ALA A 10 5.80 -6.89 2.82
N LEU A 11 6.17 -7.09 4.09
CA LEU A 11 7.51 -7.36 4.56
C LEU A 11 7.68 -8.86 4.83
N PRO A 12 8.91 -9.41 4.76
CA PRO A 12 9.17 -10.77 5.21
C PRO A 12 8.65 -11.01 6.64
N GLY A 13 8.05 -12.17 6.90
CA GLY A 13 7.53 -12.48 8.23
C GLY A 13 8.60 -12.38 9.33
N GLY A 14 8.26 -11.71 10.44
CA GLY A 14 9.19 -11.41 11.53
C GLY A 14 10.02 -10.15 11.32
N ALA A 15 9.79 -9.40 10.24
CA ALA A 15 10.40 -8.09 10.03
C ALA A 15 9.90 -7.03 11.01
N LEU A 16 8.69 -7.15 11.56
CA LEU A 16 8.17 -6.24 12.59
C LEU A 16 8.82 -6.54 13.94
N THR A 17 9.78 -5.69 14.30
CA THR A 17 10.51 -5.68 15.57
C THR A 17 10.51 -4.25 16.09
N SER A 18 10.83 -4.05 17.37
CA SER A 18 10.96 -2.69 17.91
C SER A 18 11.97 -1.85 17.11
N ALA A 19 13.06 -2.45 16.62
CA ALA A 19 14.07 -1.73 15.84
C ALA A 19 13.56 -1.29 14.47
N THR A 20 12.81 -2.14 13.77
CA THR A 20 12.24 -1.80 12.45
C THR A 20 11.06 -0.84 12.58
N VAL A 21 10.26 -0.92 13.64
CA VAL A 21 9.21 0.06 13.95
C VAL A 21 9.82 1.43 14.29
N GLU A 22 10.89 1.48 15.08
CA GLU A 22 11.62 2.73 15.33
C GLU A 22 12.18 3.31 14.02
N ARG A 23 12.72 2.46 13.14
CA ARG A 23 13.20 2.87 11.81
C ARG A 23 12.05 3.40 10.94
N LEU A 24 10.90 2.74 10.91
CA LEU A 24 9.70 3.19 10.19
C LEU A 24 9.28 4.59 10.65
N LEU A 25 9.21 4.81 11.96
CA LEU A 25 8.81 6.09 12.53
C LEU A 25 9.87 7.19 12.27
N ALA A 26 11.15 6.83 12.21
CA ALA A 26 12.21 7.76 11.79
C ALA A 26 12.07 8.16 10.31
N LEU A 27 11.81 7.20 9.41
CA LEU A 27 11.59 7.48 7.98
C LEU A 27 10.34 8.35 7.76
N ALA A 28 9.28 8.13 8.53
CA ALA A 28 8.11 8.99 8.53
C ALA A 28 8.47 10.42 8.95
N ASN A 29 9.25 10.58 10.03
CA ASN A 29 9.71 11.88 10.51
C ASN A 29 10.59 12.61 9.48
N ASP A 30 11.51 11.90 8.83
CA ASP A 30 12.34 12.45 7.74
C ASP A 30 11.48 12.89 6.54
N SER A 31 10.33 12.25 6.36
CA SER A 31 9.32 12.62 5.36
C SER A 31 8.35 13.71 5.87
N GLY A 32 8.60 14.31 7.04
CA GLY A 32 7.78 15.40 7.59
C GLY A 32 6.51 14.96 8.31
N LEU A 33 6.40 13.69 8.69
CA LEU A 33 5.26 13.10 9.39
C LEU A 33 5.64 12.69 10.82
N SER A 34 4.84 13.07 11.81
CA SER A 34 5.15 12.81 13.23
C SER A 34 4.02 12.06 13.93
N PRO A 35 4.31 11.05 14.77
CA PRO A 35 3.28 10.44 15.62
C PRO A 35 2.82 11.38 16.75
N HIS A 36 3.57 12.45 17.02
CA HIS A 36 3.18 13.46 18.01
C HIS A 36 2.14 14.40 17.42
N ARG A 37 1.03 14.55 18.14
CA ARG A 37 0.01 15.53 17.81
C ARG A 37 0.57 16.96 17.94
N PRO A 38 0.01 17.93 17.20
CA PRO A 38 0.37 19.35 17.36
C PRO A 38 0.20 19.88 18.80
N ASP A 39 -0.79 19.37 19.55
CA ASP A 39 -1.08 19.74 20.94
C ASP A 39 -0.43 18.80 21.98
N GLY A 40 0.37 17.83 21.53
CA GLY A 40 1.11 16.91 22.38
C GLY A 40 0.47 15.52 22.52
N GLY A 41 1.31 14.53 22.88
CA GLY A 41 0.91 13.13 23.00
C GLY A 41 0.90 12.36 21.66
N ILE A 42 0.72 11.05 21.75
CA ILE A 42 0.64 10.12 20.62
C ILE A 42 -0.71 9.41 20.72
N ASN A 43 -1.52 9.45 19.66
CA ASN A 43 -2.77 8.71 19.63
C ASN A 43 -2.49 7.21 19.45
N GLY A 44 -3.14 6.38 20.25
CA GLY A 44 -3.28 4.95 20.03
C GLY A 44 -4.74 4.61 19.76
N PHE A 45 -4.98 3.76 18.77
CA PHE A 45 -6.27 3.11 18.54
C PHE A 45 -6.08 1.59 18.66
N ALA A 46 -6.80 0.95 19.58
CA ALA A 46 -6.61 -0.46 19.80
C ALA A 46 -7.09 -1.27 18.59
N ASN A 47 -6.34 -2.31 18.24
CA ASN A 47 -6.65 -3.28 17.18
C ASN A 47 -6.90 -4.68 17.78
N LEU A 48 -7.30 -4.73 19.04
CA LEU A 48 -7.54 -5.97 19.77
C LEU A 48 -9.03 -6.36 19.68
N PRO A 49 -9.34 -7.67 19.58
CA PRO A 49 -10.72 -8.17 19.60
C PRO A 49 -11.56 -7.60 20.76
N GLY A 50 -12.66 -6.95 20.43
CA GLY A 50 -13.61 -6.36 21.38
C GLY A 50 -13.21 -4.98 21.93
N ARG A 51 -12.13 -4.38 21.40
CA ARG A 51 -11.65 -3.03 21.72
C ARG A 51 -11.27 -2.23 20.48
N GLU A 52 -11.68 -2.68 19.30
CA GLU A 52 -11.28 -2.07 18.04
C GLU A 52 -11.68 -0.59 17.99
N GLY A 53 -10.70 0.28 17.78
CA GLY A 53 -10.89 1.73 17.73
C GLY A 53 -10.89 2.45 19.07
N ASP A 54 -10.77 1.73 20.21
CA ASP A 54 -10.62 2.37 21.53
C ASP A 54 -9.42 3.32 21.51
N HIS A 55 -9.66 4.59 21.87
CA HIS A 55 -8.65 5.64 21.87
C HIS A 55 -7.93 5.73 23.22
N GLU A 56 -6.59 5.79 23.17
CA GLU A 56 -5.73 6.08 24.31
C GLU A 56 -4.56 7.00 23.90
N VAL A 57 -4.01 7.76 24.85
CA VAL A 57 -2.76 8.53 24.63
C VAL A 57 -1.58 7.67 25.07
N LEU A 58 -0.72 7.32 24.13
CA LEU A 58 0.39 6.39 24.33
C LEU A 58 1.71 7.12 24.63
N THR A 59 2.58 6.46 25.38
CA THR A 59 4.01 6.75 25.39
C THR A 59 4.69 6.21 24.13
N ARG A 60 5.89 6.71 23.81
CA ARG A 60 6.69 6.18 22.68
C ARG A 60 6.93 4.68 22.79
N HIS A 61 7.24 4.19 23.99
CA HIS A 61 7.46 2.76 24.23
C HIS A 61 6.20 1.94 23.94
N GLN A 62 5.03 2.38 24.43
CA GLN A 62 3.75 1.71 24.15
C GLN A 62 3.40 1.72 22.67
N LEU A 63 3.64 2.83 21.96
CA LEU A 63 3.43 2.91 20.51
C LEU A 63 4.30 1.87 19.79
N VAL A 64 5.60 1.85 20.07
CA VAL A 64 6.55 0.97 19.39
C VAL A 64 6.22 -0.50 19.66
N GLN A 65 5.94 -0.84 20.92
CA GLN A 65 5.49 -2.19 21.27
C GLN A 65 4.18 -2.54 20.57
N GLY A 66 3.21 -1.63 20.57
CA GLY A 66 1.90 -1.81 19.97
C GLY A 66 1.93 -2.03 18.46
N LEU A 67 2.75 -1.27 17.74
CA LEU A 67 2.98 -1.48 16.31
C LEU A 67 3.80 -2.76 16.05
N THR A 68 4.70 -3.15 16.95
CA THR A 68 5.43 -4.42 16.80
C THR A 68 4.47 -5.62 16.88
N THR A 69 3.51 -5.59 17.80
CA THR A 69 2.55 -6.67 18.01
C THR A 69 1.26 -6.52 17.20
N GLY A 70 1.10 -5.42 16.45
CA GLY A 70 -0.14 -5.07 15.75
C GLY A 70 -1.33 -4.79 16.66
N SER A 71 -1.11 -4.55 17.96
CA SER A 71 -2.19 -4.34 18.93
C SER A 71 -2.70 -2.89 18.97
N TRP A 72 -1.94 -1.97 18.38
CA TRP A 72 -2.27 -0.54 18.31
C TRP A 72 -1.99 -0.01 16.91
N ALA A 73 -2.89 0.81 16.39
CA ALA A 73 -2.64 1.75 15.31
C ALA A 73 -2.41 3.16 15.88
N THR A 74 -1.90 4.09 15.06
CA THR A 74 -1.68 5.48 15.44
C THR A 74 -1.99 6.43 14.28
N ASN A 75 -1.93 7.74 14.53
CA ASN A 75 -1.88 8.75 13.47
C ASN A 75 -0.45 9.25 13.30
N LEU A 76 -0.08 9.55 12.05
CA LEU A 76 1.05 10.38 11.69
C LEU A 76 0.52 11.73 11.19
N TRP A 77 1.02 12.81 11.77
CA TRP A 77 0.58 14.17 11.50
C TRP A 77 1.53 14.86 10.54
N THR A 78 0.98 15.48 9.51
CA THR A 78 1.67 16.51 8.73
C THR A 78 1.80 17.80 9.56
N ARG A 79 2.71 18.68 9.14
CA ARG A 79 2.78 20.05 9.70
C ARG A 79 1.51 20.88 9.43
N SER A 80 0.73 20.49 8.43
CA SER A 80 -0.54 21.11 8.02
C SER A 80 -1.76 20.41 8.62
N GLU A 81 -1.59 19.67 9.71
CA GLU A 81 -2.65 19.03 10.51
C GLU A 81 -3.45 17.90 9.83
N ALA A 82 -3.10 17.50 8.60
CA ALA A 82 -3.63 16.26 8.04
C ALA A 82 -3.07 15.07 8.83
N ASP A 83 -3.96 14.16 9.22
CA ASP A 83 -3.67 12.92 9.92
C ASP A 83 -3.69 11.72 8.95
N ILE A 84 -2.68 10.89 9.07
CA ILE A 84 -2.51 9.67 8.28
C ILE A 84 -2.54 8.50 9.25
N GLY A 85 -3.46 7.57 9.08
CA GLY A 85 -3.48 6.34 9.86
C GLY A 85 -2.21 5.53 9.57
N LEU A 86 -1.56 5.03 10.62
CA LEU A 86 -0.49 4.04 10.52
C LEU A 86 -0.90 2.82 11.32
N SER A 87 -0.90 1.66 10.68
CA SER A 87 -1.10 0.37 11.33
C SER A 87 -0.12 -0.66 10.79
N THR A 88 0.07 -1.71 11.59
CA THR A 88 0.95 -2.83 11.27
C THR A 88 0.25 -4.12 11.65
N THR A 89 0.50 -5.17 10.89
CA THR A 89 -0.07 -6.50 11.14
C THR A 89 1.06 -7.52 11.08
N PRO A 90 1.51 -8.08 12.21
CA PRO A 90 2.47 -9.18 12.19
C PRO A 90 1.83 -10.40 11.52
N SER A 91 2.65 -11.24 10.87
CA SER A 91 2.13 -12.22 9.92
C SER A 91 1.08 -13.16 10.47
N GLY A 92 1.13 -13.50 11.76
CA GLY A 92 0.19 -14.43 12.38
C GLY A 92 0.13 -15.79 11.68
N GLY A 93 1.19 -16.18 10.95
CA GLY A 93 1.25 -17.42 10.16
C GLY A 93 0.97 -17.27 8.66
N THR A 94 0.66 -16.06 8.17
CA THR A 94 0.48 -15.76 6.74
C THR A 94 1.79 -15.65 5.95
N GLY A 95 2.93 -15.64 6.66
CA GLY A 95 4.28 -15.55 6.08
C GLY A 95 4.79 -14.12 5.86
N TRP A 96 3.93 -13.10 6.02
CA TRP A 96 4.26 -11.71 5.72
C TRP A 96 3.79 -10.76 6.82
N ASP A 97 4.66 -9.86 7.25
CA ASP A 97 4.23 -8.75 8.09
C ASP A 97 3.75 -7.59 7.20
N LEU A 98 2.76 -6.83 7.66
CA LEU A 98 2.19 -5.73 6.91
C LEU A 98 2.46 -4.38 7.58
N VAL A 99 2.72 -3.37 6.76
CA VAL A 99 2.72 -1.96 7.14
C VAL A 99 1.70 -1.24 6.26
N SER A 100 0.78 -0.51 6.87
CA SER A 100 -0.30 0.20 6.16
C SER A 100 -0.34 1.66 6.57
N LEU A 101 -0.41 2.56 5.58
CA LEU A 101 -0.81 3.95 5.75
C LEU A 101 -2.21 4.13 5.18
N SER A 102 -3.04 4.93 5.84
CA SER A 102 -4.35 5.31 5.32
C SER A 102 -4.56 6.83 5.40
N LEU A 103 -5.16 7.39 4.34
CA LEU A 103 -5.54 8.79 4.28
C LEU A 103 -7.05 8.88 4.19
N ASN A 104 -7.64 9.62 5.12
CA ASN A 104 -9.08 9.81 5.15
C ASN A 104 -9.55 10.63 3.92
N SER A 105 -10.72 10.26 3.42
CA SER A 105 -11.44 10.93 2.34
C SER A 105 -11.57 12.46 2.49
N ALA A 106 -11.58 12.99 3.71
CA ALA A 106 -11.63 14.43 3.99
C ALA A 106 -10.42 15.19 3.42
N HIS A 107 -9.27 14.53 3.29
CA HIS A 107 -8.04 15.09 2.73
C HIS A 107 -7.90 14.83 1.22
N CYS A 108 -8.87 14.15 0.61
CA CYS A 108 -8.81 13.68 -0.78
C CYS A 108 -9.58 14.60 -1.74
N ARG A 109 -9.12 14.67 -3.00
CA ARG A 109 -9.78 15.42 -4.07
C ARG A 109 -9.85 14.56 -5.33
N ARG A 110 -11.00 14.56 -6.02
CA ARG A 110 -11.29 13.66 -7.16
C ARG A 110 -11.75 14.36 -8.42
N THR A 111 -11.57 15.68 -8.45
CA THR A 111 -11.80 16.45 -9.66
C THR A 111 -10.45 17.00 -10.05
N PRO A 112 -9.93 16.69 -11.26
CA PRO A 112 -8.57 17.04 -11.67
C PRO A 112 -8.45 18.53 -12.02
N THR A 113 -8.77 19.39 -11.07
CA THR A 113 -8.66 20.85 -11.14
C THR A 113 -7.38 21.31 -10.44
N ALA A 114 -7.11 22.61 -10.47
CA ALA A 114 -6.00 23.21 -9.72
C ALA A 114 -6.16 23.00 -8.19
N ASP A 115 -7.40 22.98 -7.68
CA ASP A 115 -7.70 22.83 -6.25
C ASP A 115 -7.32 21.45 -5.71
N ALA A 116 -7.07 20.47 -6.58
CA ALA A 116 -6.59 19.15 -6.18
C ALA A 116 -5.08 19.09 -5.92
N GLU A 117 -4.32 20.17 -6.18
CA GLU A 117 -2.87 20.17 -6.03
C GLU A 117 -2.39 19.86 -4.61
N PRO A 118 -3.00 20.35 -3.52
CA PRO A 118 -2.60 19.95 -2.16
C PRO A 118 -2.75 18.45 -1.92
N PHE A 119 -3.83 17.84 -2.43
CA PHE A 119 -4.02 16.39 -2.35
C PHE A 119 -2.97 15.64 -3.20
N ARG A 120 -2.68 16.10 -4.42
CA ARG A 120 -1.62 15.51 -5.25
C ARG A 120 -0.26 15.59 -4.56
N GLN A 121 0.06 16.69 -3.89
CA GLN A 121 1.29 16.85 -3.11
C GLN A 121 1.35 15.85 -1.96
N LEU A 122 0.28 15.76 -1.16
CA LEU A 122 0.20 14.81 -0.06
C LEU A 122 0.30 13.36 -0.55
N HIS A 123 -0.42 13.00 -1.61
CA HIS A 123 -0.32 11.67 -2.21
C HIS A 123 1.11 11.39 -2.70
N ARG A 124 1.78 12.34 -3.36
CA ARG A 124 3.20 12.18 -3.77
C ARG A 124 4.13 11.98 -2.56
N GLN A 125 3.92 12.72 -1.49
CA GLN A 125 4.67 12.57 -0.24
C GLN A 125 4.49 11.19 0.37
N LEU A 126 3.25 10.69 0.48
CA LEU A 126 2.93 9.38 1.03
C LEU A 126 3.45 8.24 0.15
N THR A 127 3.32 8.35 -1.18
CA THR A 127 3.94 7.39 -2.11
C THR A 127 5.47 7.40 -2.00
N GLY A 128 6.10 8.57 -1.79
CA GLY A 128 7.54 8.68 -1.57
C GLY A 128 8.00 8.03 -0.26
N LEU A 129 7.27 8.24 0.83
CA LEU A 129 7.50 7.54 2.10
C LEU A 129 7.32 6.04 1.93
N TRP A 130 6.22 5.60 1.31
CA TRP A 130 5.93 4.19 1.06
C TRP A 130 7.06 3.50 0.29
N LEU A 131 7.59 4.11 -0.78
CA LEU A 131 8.76 3.59 -1.48
C LEU A 131 10.03 3.55 -0.61
N THR A 132 10.24 4.59 0.20
CA THR A 132 11.39 4.67 1.10
C THR A 132 11.33 3.60 2.18
N VAL A 133 10.15 3.31 2.72
CA VAL A 133 9.91 2.22 3.67
C VAL A 133 10.09 0.88 2.98
N ALA A 134 9.61 0.72 1.73
CA ALA A 134 9.75 -0.50 0.96
C ALA A 134 11.24 -0.88 0.80
N THR A 135 12.07 0.02 0.29
CA THR A 135 13.52 -0.22 0.16
C THR A 135 14.20 -0.33 1.52
N GLY A 136 13.85 0.54 2.48
CA GLY A 136 14.52 0.62 3.78
C GLY A 136 14.26 -0.57 4.70
N LEU A 137 13.12 -1.24 4.55
CA LEU A 137 12.71 -2.40 5.36
C LEU A 137 12.67 -3.71 4.56
N GLY A 138 13.01 -3.67 3.27
CA GLY A 138 13.05 -4.87 2.41
C GLY A 138 11.67 -5.44 2.09
N ALA A 139 10.69 -4.58 1.79
CA ALA A 139 9.38 -5.04 1.31
C ALA A 139 9.52 -5.80 0.00
N VAL A 140 8.74 -6.87 -0.14
CA VAL A 140 8.74 -7.73 -1.34
C VAL A 140 7.65 -7.33 -2.33
N PHE A 141 6.56 -6.76 -1.82
CA PHE A 141 5.37 -6.39 -2.59
C PHE A 141 4.64 -5.25 -1.90
N GLY A 142 3.86 -4.48 -2.66
CA GLY A 142 3.05 -3.41 -2.09
C GLY A 142 2.01 -2.86 -3.06
N ARG A 143 1.04 -2.14 -2.51
CA ARG A 143 -0.06 -1.55 -3.28
C ARG A 143 -0.40 -0.16 -2.78
N VAL A 144 -0.82 0.69 -3.72
CA VAL A 144 -1.50 1.97 -3.44
C VAL A 144 -2.89 1.88 -4.04
N GLU A 145 -3.89 2.16 -3.22
CA GLU A 145 -5.29 1.86 -3.55
C GLU A 145 -6.21 3.02 -3.19
N ASP A 146 -7.23 3.19 -4.02
CA ASP A 146 -8.39 4.07 -3.82
C ASP A 146 -9.60 3.15 -3.60
N GLU A 147 -10.27 3.31 -2.46
CA GLU A 147 -11.36 2.41 -2.04
C GLU A 147 -12.47 2.28 -3.08
N TRP A 148 -12.94 3.38 -3.70
CA TRP A 148 -14.00 3.28 -4.72
C TRP A 148 -13.55 2.57 -6.01
N SER A 149 -12.29 2.74 -6.39
CA SER A 149 -11.72 1.99 -7.51
C SER A 149 -11.76 0.50 -7.22
N LEU A 150 -11.40 0.09 -6.00
CA LEU A 150 -11.48 -1.31 -5.57
C LEU A 150 -12.92 -1.82 -5.49
N GLU A 151 -13.88 -1.01 -5.04
CA GLU A 151 -15.30 -1.39 -5.00
C GLU A 151 -15.82 -1.88 -6.36
N GLN A 152 -15.28 -1.36 -7.48
CA GLN A 152 -15.72 -1.77 -8.82
C GLN A 152 -15.32 -3.20 -9.18
N ILE A 153 -14.25 -3.72 -8.57
CA ILE A 153 -13.72 -5.06 -8.85
C ILE A 153 -13.87 -5.99 -7.65
N TRP A 154 -14.49 -5.52 -6.56
CA TRP A 154 -14.56 -6.22 -5.27
C TRP A 154 -15.09 -7.65 -5.39
N SER A 155 -16.20 -7.83 -6.11
CA SER A 155 -16.84 -9.14 -6.31
C SER A 155 -15.98 -10.12 -7.11
N GLU A 156 -14.90 -9.63 -7.71
CA GLU A 156 -14.01 -10.39 -8.56
C GLU A 156 -12.67 -10.72 -7.87
N LEU A 157 -12.43 -10.16 -6.69
CA LEU A 157 -11.22 -10.39 -5.92
C LEU A 157 -11.32 -11.74 -5.19
N PRO A 158 -10.26 -12.58 -5.21
CA PRO A 158 -10.29 -13.92 -4.63
C PRO A 158 -10.29 -13.94 -3.09
N ASP A 159 -9.92 -12.84 -2.44
CA ASP A 159 -9.97 -12.68 -0.99
C ASP A 159 -10.70 -11.39 -0.61
N SER A 160 -11.80 -11.52 0.13
CA SER A 160 -12.60 -10.41 0.64
C SER A 160 -11.91 -9.63 1.76
N ARG A 161 -10.78 -10.13 2.29
CA ARG A 161 -10.02 -9.48 3.36
C ARG A 161 -8.92 -8.53 2.87
N MET A 162 -8.79 -8.31 1.56
CA MET A 162 -7.89 -7.31 0.97
C MET A 162 -6.46 -7.37 1.53
N HIS A 163 -5.93 -8.56 1.77
CA HIS A 163 -4.55 -8.68 2.22
C HIS A 163 -3.60 -8.42 1.05
N VAL A 164 -2.53 -7.67 1.31
CA VAL A 164 -1.40 -7.53 0.39
C VAL A 164 -0.56 -8.79 0.48
N THR A 165 -1.06 -9.86 -0.13
CA THR A 165 -0.33 -11.12 -0.26
C THR A 165 0.55 -11.02 -1.50
N PRO A 166 1.88 -11.10 -1.37
CA PRO A 166 2.77 -11.17 -2.51
C PRO A 166 2.40 -12.35 -3.42
N PRO A 167 2.36 -12.19 -4.76
CA PRO A 167 2.19 -13.33 -5.63
C PRO A 167 3.39 -14.29 -5.49
N PRO A 168 3.19 -15.61 -5.70
CA PRO A 168 4.30 -16.55 -5.75
C PRO A 168 5.38 -16.08 -6.75
N PRO A 169 6.67 -16.37 -6.52
CA PRO A 169 7.73 -15.98 -7.44
C PRO A 169 7.42 -16.41 -8.89
N GLY A 170 7.47 -15.46 -9.82
CA GLY A 170 7.16 -15.67 -11.23
C GLY A 170 5.68 -15.59 -11.61
N SER A 171 4.78 -15.48 -10.63
CA SER A 171 3.36 -15.30 -10.88
C SER A 171 2.98 -13.83 -10.97
N SER A 172 2.02 -13.54 -11.84
CA SER A 172 1.31 -12.26 -11.82
C SER A 172 0.34 -12.21 -10.62
N PRO A 173 0.17 -11.05 -9.95
CA PRO A 173 -0.85 -10.90 -8.93
C PRO A 173 -2.26 -11.09 -9.52
N ASP A 174 -3.26 -11.29 -8.67
CA ASP A 174 -4.63 -11.46 -9.16
C ASP A 174 -5.21 -10.15 -9.72
N TRP A 175 -4.71 -9.00 -9.22
CA TRP A 175 -5.03 -7.67 -9.72
C TRP A 175 -3.84 -6.71 -9.56
N LEU A 176 -3.86 -5.65 -10.37
CA LEU A 176 -3.01 -4.47 -10.21
C LEU A 176 -3.82 -3.35 -9.54
N SER A 177 -3.20 -2.70 -8.56
CA SER A 177 -3.75 -1.50 -7.93
C SER A 177 -3.33 -0.25 -8.71
N TRP A 178 -3.70 0.95 -8.25
CA TRP A 178 -3.28 2.21 -8.89
C TRP A 178 -1.75 2.27 -9.06
N LEU A 179 -1.03 1.91 -8.00
CA LEU A 179 0.39 1.60 -8.05
C LEU A 179 0.61 0.22 -7.43
N THR A 180 1.43 -0.61 -8.07
CA THR A 180 1.82 -1.92 -7.54
C THR A 180 3.33 -2.04 -7.52
N TYR A 181 3.90 -2.24 -6.34
CA TYR A 181 5.34 -2.40 -6.13
C TYR A 181 5.74 -3.88 -6.11
N PHE A 182 6.90 -4.16 -6.70
CA PHE A 182 7.60 -5.43 -6.62
C PHE A 182 9.06 -5.16 -6.28
N ASP A 183 9.63 -5.96 -5.39
CA ASP A 183 11.08 -5.96 -5.22
C ASP A 183 11.80 -6.40 -6.51
N ALA A 184 13.13 -6.29 -6.49
CA ALA A 184 13.94 -6.62 -7.65
C ALA A 184 13.85 -8.09 -8.07
N ASP A 185 13.64 -9.01 -7.14
CA ASP A 185 13.62 -10.43 -7.46
C ASP A 185 12.27 -10.85 -8.05
N HIS A 186 11.17 -10.45 -7.43
CA HIS A 186 9.82 -10.68 -7.92
C HIS A 186 9.61 -10.02 -9.28
N HIS A 187 10.05 -8.78 -9.47
CA HIS A 187 9.91 -8.11 -10.76
C HIS A 187 10.68 -8.82 -11.87
N ARG A 188 11.92 -9.27 -11.63
CA ARG A 188 12.72 -9.99 -12.66
C ARG A 188 12.08 -11.29 -13.12
N ARG A 189 11.31 -11.93 -12.24
CA ARG A 189 10.62 -13.20 -12.53
C ARG A 189 9.25 -12.98 -13.15
N LEU A 190 8.72 -11.75 -13.11
CA LEU A 190 7.39 -11.45 -13.60
C LEU A 190 7.32 -11.66 -15.12
N ALA A 191 6.29 -12.37 -15.57
CA ALA A 191 6.01 -12.53 -16.98
C ALA A 191 5.80 -11.15 -17.67
N PRO A 192 6.16 -10.99 -18.95
CA PRO A 192 6.11 -9.70 -19.66
C PRO A 192 4.69 -9.23 -20.01
N VAL A 193 3.67 -9.75 -19.32
CA VAL A 193 2.23 -9.48 -19.51
C VAL A 193 1.90 -7.98 -19.42
N LEU A 194 2.73 -7.21 -18.70
CA LEU A 194 2.53 -5.78 -18.49
C LEU A 194 2.78 -4.92 -19.73
N ALA A 195 3.56 -5.41 -20.71
CA ALA A 195 3.84 -4.66 -21.93
C ALA A 195 2.57 -4.38 -22.75
N GLU A 196 1.55 -5.24 -22.62
CA GLU A 196 0.28 -5.13 -23.35
C GLU A 196 -0.67 -4.05 -22.77
N LEU A 197 -0.45 -3.63 -21.53
CA LEU A 197 -1.37 -2.74 -20.80
C LEU A 197 -0.99 -1.26 -20.90
N ASN A 198 0.09 -0.93 -21.62
CA ASN A 198 0.69 0.41 -21.64
C ASN A 198 0.91 1.01 -20.24
N ALA A 199 1.06 0.15 -19.22
CA ALA A 199 1.32 0.59 -17.85
C ALA A 199 2.73 1.20 -17.78
N ASP A 200 2.85 2.32 -17.07
CA ASP A 200 4.16 2.94 -16.82
C ASP A 200 4.89 2.11 -15.77
N VAL A 201 6.08 1.62 -16.09
CA VAL A 201 6.90 0.83 -15.16
C VAL A 201 8.10 1.66 -14.74
N ARG A 202 8.09 2.10 -13.48
CA ARG A 202 9.16 2.90 -12.88
C ARG A 202 10.12 1.99 -12.14
N ARG A 203 11.41 2.13 -12.42
CA ARG A 203 12.48 1.36 -11.77
C ARG A 203 13.14 2.21 -10.70
N THR A 204 13.36 1.62 -9.53
CA THR A 204 14.17 2.20 -8.46
C THR A 204 15.64 1.85 -8.67
N SER A 205 16.54 2.52 -7.96
CA SER A 205 17.99 2.32 -8.08
C SER A 205 18.48 0.94 -7.61
N ASP A 206 17.76 0.31 -6.67
CA ASP A 206 18.01 -1.06 -6.19
C ASP A 206 17.41 -2.14 -7.13
N GLY A 207 16.77 -1.71 -8.22
CA GLY A 207 16.17 -2.61 -9.19
C GLY A 207 14.80 -3.14 -8.78
N ALA A 208 14.12 -2.58 -7.79
CA ALA A 208 12.68 -2.78 -7.60
C ALA A 208 11.87 -2.06 -8.71
N ALA A 209 10.59 -2.39 -8.84
CA ALA A 209 9.68 -1.80 -9.83
C ALA A 209 8.38 -1.33 -9.19
N VAL A 210 7.85 -0.22 -9.71
CA VAL A 210 6.48 0.22 -9.49
C VAL A 210 5.76 0.24 -10.83
N ILE A 211 4.71 -0.56 -10.95
CA ILE A 211 3.76 -0.49 -12.05
C ILE A 211 2.75 0.59 -11.70
N VAL A 212 2.58 1.57 -12.58
CA VAL A 212 1.63 2.67 -12.45
C VAL A 212 0.52 2.45 -13.46
N LEU A 213 -0.66 2.08 -12.96
CA LEU A 213 -1.84 1.84 -13.78
C LEU A 213 -2.58 3.16 -14.07
N LEU A 214 -2.66 4.03 -13.06
CA LEU A 214 -3.26 5.36 -13.14
C LEU A 214 -2.37 6.37 -12.41
N GLY A 215 -2.09 7.51 -13.06
CA GLY A 215 -1.02 8.42 -12.63
C GLY A 215 -1.45 9.69 -11.88
N ASP A 216 -2.66 10.22 -12.13
CA ASP A 216 -3.18 11.39 -11.41
C ASP A 216 -4.19 10.92 -10.35
N PRO A 217 -3.85 10.94 -9.04
CA PRO A 217 -4.74 10.48 -7.99
C PRO A 217 -6.02 11.34 -7.89
N ALA A 218 -6.02 12.56 -8.45
CA ALA A 218 -7.21 13.41 -8.50
C ALA A 218 -8.13 13.14 -9.69
N ALA A 219 -7.71 12.30 -10.65
CA ALA A 219 -8.47 11.92 -11.82
C ALA A 219 -9.04 10.49 -11.67
N VAL A 220 -9.71 10.23 -10.54
CA VAL A 220 -10.32 8.93 -10.27
C VAL A 220 -11.45 8.65 -11.26
N ASP A 221 -11.27 7.62 -12.07
CA ASP A 221 -12.26 7.09 -13.00
C ASP A 221 -12.47 5.59 -12.69
N PRO A 222 -13.49 5.25 -11.88
CA PRO A 222 -13.72 3.87 -11.48
C PRO A 222 -14.05 2.94 -12.65
N VAL A 223 -14.71 3.46 -13.70
CA VAL A 223 -15.06 2.68 -14.91
C VAL A 223 -13.79 2.33 -15.68
N LYS A 224 -12.91 3.31 -15.87
CA LYS A 224 -11.60 3.07 -16.49
C LYS A 224 -10.76 2.09 -15.68
N PHE A 225 -10.76 2.21 -14.35
CA PHE A 225 -10.04 1.27 -13.48
C PHE A 225 -10.55 -0.17 -13.66
N ALA A 226 -11.87 -0.38 -13.64
CA ALA A 226 -12.47 -1.69 -13.87
C ALA A 226 -12.14 -2.24 -15.27
N GLN A 227 -12.18 -1.40 -16.31
CA GLN A 227 -11.81 -1.79 -17.66
C GLN A 227 -10.34 -2.28 -17.73
N LEU A 228 -9.41 -1.50 -17.18
CA LEU A 228 -7.98 -1.85 -17.14
C LEU A 228 -7.75 -3.16 -16.37
N HIS A 229 -8.52 -3.40 -15.30
CA HIS A 229 -8.47 -4.64 -14.56
C HIS A 229 -8.93 -5.85 -15.40
N HIS A 230 -10.01 -5.71 -16.17
CA HIS A 230 -10.45 -6.78 -17.08
C HIS A 230 -9.45 -7.04 -18.22
N GLU A 231 -8.83 -5.99 -18.75
CA GLU A 231 -7.75 -6.10 -19.73
C GLU A 231 -6.56 -6.86 -19.14
N TYR A 232 -6.13 -6.48 -17.93
CA TYR A 232 -5.08 -7.17 -17.19
C TYR A 232 -5.35 -8.67 -17.03
N ARG A 233 -6.54 -9.03 -16.53
CA ARG A 233 -6.88 -10.44 -16.31
C ARG A 233 -6.94 -11.24 -17.60
N ARG A 234 -7.42 -10.64 -18.70
CA ARG A 234 -7.38 -11.28 -20.02
C ARG A 234 -5.95 -11.55 -20.48
N ALA A 235 -5.05 -10.57 -20.33
CA ALA A 235 -3.64 -10.72 -20.71
C ALA A 235 -2.95 -11.82 -19.88
N VAL A 236 -3.16 -11.85 -18.55
CA VAL A 236 -2.63 -12.89 -17.67
C VAL A 236 -3.15 -14.28 -18.06
N ALA A 237 -4.45 -14.40 -18.34
CA ALA A 237 -5.06 -15.67 -18.74
C ALA A 237 -4.52 -16.18 -20.08
N ALA A 238 -4.36 -15.29 -21.07
CA ALA A 238 -3.79 -15.63 -22.37
C ALA A 238 -2.36 -16.15 -22.25
N HIS A 239 -1.53 -15.50 -21.42
CA HIS A 239 -0.15 -15.91 -21.18
C HIS A 239 -0.07 -17.28 -20.48
N ARG A 240 -0.91 -17.53 -19.48
CA ARG A 240 -1.01 -18.86 -18.83
C ARG A 240 -1.39 -19.97 -19.83
N GLY A 241 -2.31 -19.68 -20.75
CA GLY A 241 -2.71 -20.63 -21.80
C GLY A 241 -1.59 -20.98 -22.77
N GLN A 242 -0.74 -20.01 -23.14
CA GLN A 242 0.39 -20.23 -24.04
C GLN A 242 1.47 -21.13 -23.42
N VAL A 243 1.82 -20.92 -22.14
CA VAL A 243 2.82 -21.73 -21.43
C VAL A 243 2.42 -23.21 -21.38
N LEU A 244 1.15 -23.50 -21.08
CA LEU A 244 0.64 -24.88 -21.02
C LEU A 244 0.68 -25.59 -22.38
N THR A 245 0.44 -24.87 -23.47
CA THR A 245 0.53 -25.45 -24.83
C THR A 245 1.97 -25.73 -25.27
N SER A 246 2.95 -24.96 -24.79
CA SER A 246 4.37 -25.18 -25.12
C SER A 246 5.04 -26.30 -24.34
N GLU A 247 4.54 -26.66 -23.15
CA GLU A 247 5.09 -27.76 -22.33
C GLU A 247 4.52 -29.14 -22.72
N SER A 248 3.51 -29.18 -23.60
CA SER A 248 2.83 -30.41 -24.04
C SER A 248 3.31 -30.92 -25.40
N GLY A 249 4.34 -30.30 -26.00
CA GLY A 249 4.85 -30.56 -27.35
C GLY A 249 6.27 -31.12 -27.39
#